data_AF-A0A7J4SXY4-F1
#
_entry.id   AF-A0A7J4SXY4-F1
#
_cell.length_a   1.000
_cell.length_b   1.000
_cell.length_c   1.000
_cell.angle_alpha   90.00
_cell.angle_beta   90.00
_cell.angle_gamma   90.00
#
_symmetry.space_group_name_H-M   'P 1'
#
loop_
_entity.id
_entity.type
_entity.pdbx_description
1 polymer ?
#
loop_
_entity_poly.entity_id
_entity_poly.type
_entity_poly.pdbx_seq_one_letter_code
_entity_poly.pdbx_strand_id
1 'polypeptide(L)'
;MDGGEPTQLLGKIEDASQDALPFRLGDVEVKPWFIDFHPMVPQIRNQLVFQLRLFRLDWNTQYTVAVVSAIFAVLLGSLNGDIFDGGNAKIAGLEGLQAAGSTAYFQMVLSVVCWAWFLFSMLQLFPIMRTHTVTLLLIWGGFGIAQVYFHSNNKDFPLSFSLSEMMGGFLITLVCIFFLYFFIKAVRETRDLHVETHHIHEDVRVMEASMREHSLSGWTLVCLTWTAGAMLSAWTGAHYIAERTGSRTWALVLHLFFSVITIPLMVWTIWFPQKMLGSETRVRTKAAVTAEEDLMSKANLVEVSPDEEAW
;
A
#
# COMPACT_ATOMS: atom_id res chain seq x y z
N MET A 1 4.44 -57.42 16.56
CA MET A 1 3.26 -56.56 16.42
C MET A 1 3.55 -55.33 17.24
N ASP A 2 4.11 -54.31 16.60
CA ASP A 2 4.45 -53.06 17.27
C ASP A 2 3.66 -51.95 16.57
N GLY A 3 2.63 -51.48 17.27
CA GLY A 3 1.69 -50.47 16.80
C GLY A 3 2.25 -49.10 17.10
N GLY A 4 3.05 -48.56 16.19
CA GLY A 4 3.42 -47.15 16.17
C GLY A 4 2.24 -46.31 15.68
N GLU A 5 1.81 -45.35 16.49
CA GLU A 5 0.64 -44.50 16.30
C GLU A 5 0.59 -43.78 14.94
N PRO A 6 -0.56 -43.79 14.23
CA PRO A 6 -0.81 -42.96 13.04
C PRO A 6 -0.82 -41.45 13.32
N THR A 7 -0.97 -41.06 14.59
CA THR A 7 -1.25 -39.69 15.03
C THR A 7 -0.04 -38.75 14.88
N GLN A 8 1.19 -39.26 15.04
CA GLN A 8 2.40 -38.44 14.86
C GLN A 8 2.73 -38.16 13.38
N LEU A 9 2.33 -39.05 12.47
CA LEU A 9 2.45 -38.80 11.03
C LEU A 9 1.39 -37.81 10.54
N LEU A 10 0.19 -37.81 11.13
CA LEU A 10 -0.86 -36.86 10.79
C LEU A 10 -0.51 -35.42 11.21
N GLY A 11 0.05 -35.23 12.42
CA GLY A 11 0.49 -33.90 12.87
C GLY A 11 1.63 -33.31 12.03
N LYS A 12 2.53 -34.16 11.53
CA LYS A 12 3.63 -33.72 10.63
C LYS A 12 3.15 -33.40 9.21
N ILE A 13 2.00 -33.94 8.80
CA ILE A 13 1.38 -33.65 7.50
C ILE A 13 0.51 -32.37 7.60
N GLU A 14 -0.08 -32.08 8.77
CA GLU A 14 -0.81 -30.82 8.99
C GLU A 14 0.12 -29.61 9.10
N ASP A 15 1.26 -29.70 9.79
CA ASP A 15 2.22 -28.60 9.91
C ASP A 15 2.92 -28.26 8.57
N ALA A 16 3.05 -29.22 7.67
CA ALA A 16 3.59 -28.99 6.32
C ALA A 16 2.57 -28.33 5.36
N SER A 17 1.31 -28.20 5.77
CA SER A 17 0.22 -27.73 4.90
C SER A 17 -0.17 -26.26 5.11
N GLN A 18 0.26 -25.63 6.20
CA GLN A 18 -0.06 -24.22 6.48
C GLN A 18 0.88 -23.22 5.78
N ASP A 19 2.09 -23.65 5.40
CA ASP A 19 3.09 -22.84 4.67
C ASP A 19 3.23 -23.20 3.17
N ALA A 20 2.45 -24.16 2.68
CA ALA A 20 2.56 -24.62 1.31
C ALA A 20 1.77 -23.69 0.35
N LEU A 21 2.48 -22.75 -0.28
CA LEU A 21 1.95 -22.02 -1.44
C LEU A 21 1.38 -23.02 -2.46
N PRO A 22 0.22 -22.74 -3.10
CA PRO A 22 -0.46 -23.70 -3.97
C PRO A 22 0.34 -24.09 -5.21
N PHE A 23 1.33 -23.29 -5.58
CA PHE A 23 2.36 -23.56 -6.60
C PHE A 23 3.58 -22.68 -6.29
N ARG A 24 4.76 -23.06 -6.76
CA ARG A 24 6.00 -22.32 -6.51
C ARG A 24 6.34 -21.38 -7.66
N LEU A 25 7.20 -20.40 -7.37
CA LEU A 25 7.72 -19.50 -8.40
C LEU A 25 8.47 -20.27 -9.51
N GLY A 26 9.13 -21.37 -9.15
CA GLY A 26 9.84 -22.25 -10.10
C GLY A 26 8.93 -22.93 -11.12
N ASP A 27 7.64 -23.10 -10.81
CA ASP A 27 6.67 -23.78 -11.67
C ASP A 27 6.04 -22.83 -12.71
N VAL A 28 6.35 -21.53 -12.64
CA VAL A 28 5.79 -20.51 -13.53
C VAL A 28 6.69 -20.33 -14.74
N GLU A 29 6.38 -21.05 -15.81
CA GLU A 29 7.00 -20.83 -17.11
C GLU A 29 6.39 -19.61 -17.81
N VAL A 30 7.23 -18.62 -18.14
CA VAL A 30 6.82 -17.48 -18.97
C VAL A 30 7.65 -17.48 -20.24
N LYS A 31 6.96 -17.46 -21.39
CA LYS A 31 7.61 -17.42 -22.71
C LYS A 31 8.49 -16.17 -22.84
N PRO A 32 9.66 -16.26 -23.49
CA PRO A 32 10.50 -15.11 -23.76
C PRO A 32 9.76 -14.11 -24.67
N TRP A 33 9.94 -12.82 -24.39
CA TRP A 33 9.29 -11.73 -25.10
C TRP A 33 10.33 -10.77 -25.70
N PHE A 34 9.92 -9.96 -26.69
CA PHE A 34 10.86 -9.07 -27.40
C PHE A 34 11.49 -7.98 -26.51
N ILE A 35 10.95 -7.77 -25.29
CA ILE A 35 11.42 -6.79 -24.30
C ILE A 35 12.46 -7.42 -23.34
N ASP A 36 12.86 -8.68 -23.52
CA ASP A 36 13.86 -9.36 -22.66
C ASP A 36 15.31 -8.95 -22.99
N PHE A 37 15.58 -7.65 -23.05
CA PHE A 37 16.91 -7.08 -23.33
C PHE A 37 17.88 -7.17 -22.14
N HIS A 38 17.36 -7.31 -20.91
CA HIS A 38 18.16 -7.39 -19.68
C HIS A 38 17.69 -8.57 -18.82
N PRO A 39 18.58 -9.36 -18.18
CA PRO A 39 18.22 -10.57 -17.43
C PRO A 39 17.24 -10.33 -16.27
N MET A 40 17.15 -9.10 -15.74
CA MET A 40 16.16 -8.75 -14.70
C MET A 40 14.71 -8.66 -15.21
N VAL A 41 14.50 -8.32 -16.49
CA VAL A 41 13.16 -8.14 -17.06
C VAL A 41 12.34 -9.45 -17.02
N PRO A 42 12.84 -10.60 -17.51
CA PRO A 42 12.10 -11.85 -17.41
C PRO A 42 11.93 -12.31 -15.96
N GLN A 43 12.90 -12.04 -15.07
CA GLN A 43 12.79 -12.38 -13.64
C GLN A 43 11.63 -11.64 -12.97
N ILE A 44 11.53 -10.32 -13.18
CA ILE A 44 10.44 -9.50 -12.65
C ILE A 44 9.11 -9.94 -13.26
N ARG A 45 9.07 -10.24 -14.57
CA ARG A 45 7.85 -10.72 -15.23
C ARG A 45 7.35 -12.04 -14.62
N ASN A 46 8.25 -12.99 -14.39
CA ASN A 46 7.90 -14.27 -13.75
C ASN A 46 7.30 -14.04 -12.37
N GLN A 47 7.91 -13.16 -11.56
CA GLN A 47 7.39 -12.80 -10.25
C GLN A 47 6.02 -12.12 -10.33
N LEU A 48 5.81 -11.20 -11.27
CA LEU A 48 4.50 -10.55 -11.45
C LEU A 48 3.42 -11.55 -11.87
N VAL A 49 3.73 -12.48 -12.78
CA VAL A 49 2.79 -13.51 -13.21
C VAL A 49 2.47 -14.46 -12.06
N PHE A 50 3.48 -14.87 -11.29
CA PHE A 50 3.31 -15.66 -10.07
C PHE A 50 2.37 -14.96 -9.08
N GLN A 51 2.67 -13.71 -8.74
CA GLN A 51 1.86 -12.90 -7.83
C GLN A 51 0.44 -12.74 -8.33
N LEU A 52 0.25 -12.45 -9.63
CA LEU A 52 -1.08 -12.27 -10.21
C LEU A 52 -1.91 -13.56 -10.19
N ARG A 53 -1.30 -14.71 -10.47
CA ARG A 53 -1.98 -16.01 -10.40
C ARG A 53 -2.40 -16.31 -8.97
N LEU A 54 -1.51 -16.09 -8.01
CA LEU A 54 -1.77 -16.31 -6.59
C LEU A 54 -2.86 -15.34 -6.08
N PHE A 55 -2.80 -14.08 -6.49
CA PHE A 55 -3.80 -13.07 -6.12
C PHE A 55 -5.20 -13.41 -6.61
N ARG A 56 -5.31 -13.96 -7.83
CA ARG A 56 -6.60 -14.41 -8.38
C ARG A 56 -7.19 -15.61 -7.64
N LEU A 57 -6.34 -16.50 -7.13
CA LEU A 57 -6.79 -17.66 -6.36
C LEU A 57 -7.28 -17.27 -4.97
N ASP A 58 -6.59 -16.31 -4.33
CA ASP A 58 -6.97 -15.78 -3.02
C ASP A 58 -8.15 -14.80 -3.08
N TRP A 59 -8.62 -14.42 -4.28
CA TRP A 59 -9.64 -13.39 -4.44
C TRP A 59 -11.01 -13.86 -3.93
N ASN A 60 -11.47 -13.25 -2.84
CA ASN A 60 -12.75 -13.48 -2.20
C ASN A 60 -13.74 -12.31 -2.39
N THR A 61 -14.98 -12.52 -1.94
CA THR A 61 -16.05 -11.50 -1.99
C THR A 61 -15.71 -10.26 -1.15
N GLN A 62 -14.96 -10.40 -0.06
CA GLN A 62 -14.58 -9.28 0.80
C GLN A 62 -13.64 -8.29 0.07
N TYR A 63 -12.66 -8.79 -0.71
CA TYR A 63 -11.84 -7.93 -1.58
C TYR A 63 -12.70 -7.19 -2.60
N THR A 64 -13.69 -7.86 -3.19
CA THR A 64 -14.60 -7.25 -4.16
C THR A 64 -15.39 -6.11 -3.52
N VAL A 65 -15.98 -6.34 -2.34
CA VAL A 65 -16.74 -5.31 -1.60
C VAL A 65 -15.84 -4.12 -1.27
N ALA A 66 -14.63 -4.36 -0.76
CA ALA A 66 -13.68 -3.30 -0.44
C ALA A 66 -13.32 -2.44 -1.67
N VAL A 67 -12.95 -3.08 -2.78
CA VAL A 67 -12.59 -2.38 -4.03
C VAL A 67 -13.78 -1.60 -4.59
N VAL A 68 -14.97 -2.19 -4.62
CA VAL A 68 -16.19 -1.53 -5.09
C VAL A 68 -16.53 -0.33 -4.22
N SER A 69 -16.42 -0.43 -2.89
CA SER A 69 -16.63 0.70 -1.98
C SER A 69 -15.66 1.85 -2.26
N ALA A 70 -14.38 1.56 -2.49
CA ALA A 70 -13.40 2.60 -2.85
C ALA A 70 -13.71 3.24 -4.22
N ILE A 71 -14.14 2.45 -5.21
CA ILE A 71 -14.54 2.98 -6.52
C ILE A 71 -15.74 3.91 -6.37
N PHE A 72 -16.76 3.52 -5.59
CA PHE A 72 -17.89 4.39 -5.27
C PHE A 72 -17.43 5.66 -4.54
N ALA A 73 -16.49 5.55 -3.60
CA ALA A 73 -15.94 6.71 -2.90
C ALA A 73 -15.33 7.72 -3.88
N VAL A 74 -14.53 7.25 -4.84
CA VAL A 74 -13.94 8.07 -5.91
C VAL A 74 -15.03 8.70 -6.78
N LEU A 75 -15.97 7.91 -7.30
CA LEU A 75 -17.01 8.42 -8.19
C LEU A 75 -17.88 9.48 -7.50
N LEU A 76 -18.30 9.22 -6.27
CA LEU A 76 -19.07 10.17 -5.48
C LEU A 76 -18.24 11.43 -5.16
N GLY A 77 -16.95 11.30 -4.86
CA GLY A 77 -16.09 12.45 -4.61
C GLY A 77 -15.87 13.31 -5.86
N SER A 78 -15.50 12.68 -6.98
CA SER A 78 -15.03 13.37 -8.19
C SER A 78 -16.16 13.87 -9.11
N LEU A 79 -17.35 13.24 -9.07
CA LEU A 79 -18.51 13.62 -9.90
C LEU A 79 -19.50 14.51 -9.13
N ASN A 80 -19.01 15.32 -8.20
CA ASN A 80 -19.84 16.20 -7.38
C ASN A 80 -20.23 17.46 -8.15
N GLY A 81 -21.51 17.88 -8.05
CA GLY A 81 -22.05 19.06 -8.73
C GLY A 81 -21.24 20.34 -8.48
N ASP A 82 -20.76 20.53 -7.26
CA ASP A 82 -19.97 21.72 -6.88
C ASP A 82 -18.59 21.76 -7.57
N ILE A 83 -18.06 20.60 -7.97
CA ILE A 83 -16.80 20.51 -8.72
C ILE A 83 -17.02 20.94 -10.17
N PHE A 84 -18.19 20.60 -10.76
CA PHE A 84 -18.52 20.95 -12.13
C PHE A 84 -18.80 22.44 -12.33
N ASP A 85 -19.44 23.07 -11.34
CA ASP A 85 -19.77 24.50 -11.38
C ASP A 85 -18.60 25.41 -10.94
N GLY A 86 -17.47 24.81 -10.54
CA GLY A 86 -16.27 25.51 -10.08
C GLY A 86 -16.38 26.14 -8.68
N GLY A 87 -17.58 26.20 -8.12
CA GLY A 87 -17.88 26.66 -6.77
C GLY A 87 -17.49 28.13 -6.49
N ASN A 88 -17.69 28.56 -5.25
CA ASN A 88 -17.26 29.88 -4.80
C ASN A 88 -15.91 29.81 -4.06
N ALA A 89 -14.83 30.15 -4.75
CA ALA A 89 -13.47 30.11 -4.20
C ALA A 89 -13.19 31.08 -3.04
N LYS A 90 -14.11 32.00 -2.73
CA LYS A 90 -13.96 32.91 -1.58
C LYS A 90 -14.45 32.28 -0.27
N ILE A 91 -15.15 31.15 -0.34
CA ILE A 91 -15.73 30.48 0.82
C ILE A 91 -15.02 29.13 0.97
N ALA A 92 -14.49 28.86 2.16
CA ALA A 92 -13.75 27.63 2.45
C ALA A 92 -14.07 27.12 3.87
N GLY A 93 -13.68 25.89 4.16
CA GLY A 93 -13.88 25.28 5.48
C GLY A 93 -15.36 24.99 5.77
N LEU A 94 -15.76 25.19 7.03
CA LEU A 94 -17.11 24.86 7.49
C LEU A 94 -18.18 25.72 6.81
N GLU A 95 -17.86 26.98 6.50
CA GLU A 95 -18.76 27.88 5.78
C GLU A 95 -18.98 27.42 4.33
N GLY A 96 -17.91 26.97 3.66
CA GLY A 96 -18.01 26.42 2.31
C GLY A 96 -18.83 25.13 2.29
N LEU A 97 -18.69 24.33 3.34
CA LEU A 97 -19.46 23.11 3.52
C LEU A 97 -20.96 23.37 3.73
N GLN A 98 -21.31 24.45 4.42
CA GLN A 98 -22.69 24.88 4.62
C GLN A 98 -23.29 25.54 3.38
N ALA A 99 -22.45 26.18 2.55
CA ALA A 99 -22.85 26.80 1.29
C ALA A 99 -23.05 25.78 0.14
N ALA A 100 -22.52 24.56 0.30
CA ALA A 100 -22.69 23.48 -0.67
C ALA A 100 -24.17 23.12 -0.85
N GLY A 101 -24.58 22.81 -2.09
CA GLY A 101 -25.93 22.34 -2.35
C GLY A 101 -26.23 21.05 -1.59
N SER A 102 -27.46 20.82 -1.15
CA SER A 102 -27.80 19.66 -0.30
C SER A 102 -27.42 18.31 -0.94
N THR A 103 -27.55 18.19 -2.27
CA THR A 103 -27.12 17.00 -3.02
C THR A 103 -25.61 16.84 -3.05
N ALA A 104 -24.87 17.92 -3.32
CA ALA A 104 -23.41 17.95 -3.33
C ALA A 104 -22.83 17.60 -1.95
N TYR A 105 -23.40 18.18 -0.90
CA TYR A 105 -23.07 17.87 0.49
C TYR A 105 -23.29 16.39 0.82
N PHE A 106 -24.47 15.85 0.51
CA PHE A 106 -24.79 14.44 0.78
C PHE A 106 -23.84 13.49 0.04
N GLN A 107 -23.56 13.76 -1.24
CA GLN A 107 -22.64 12.99 -2.05
C GLN A 107 -21.21 12.99 -1.48
N MET A 108 -20.75 14.13 -0.95
CA MET A 108 -19.44 14.22 -0.32
C MET A 108 -19.38 13.43 1.01
N VAL A 109 -20.39 13.55 1.86
CA VAL A 109 -20.47 12.76 3.12
C VAL A 109 -20.48 11.26 2.81
N LEU A 110 -21.25 10.85 1.80
CA LEU A 110 -21.31 9.44 1.39
C LEU A 110 -19.95 8.95 0.85
N SER A 111 -19.24 9.77 0.07
CA SER A 111 -17.87 9.46 -0.37
C SER A 111 -16.92 9.23 0.82
N VAL A 112 -16.98 10.08 1.86
CA VAL A 112 -16.17 9.92 3.08
C VAL A 112 -16.51 8.63 3.82
N VAL A 113 -17.79 8.29 3.94
CA VAL A 113 -18.23 7.02 4.56
C VAL A 113 -17.72 5.82 3.75
N CYS A 114 -17.77 5.87 2.42
CA CYS A 114 -17.23 4.80 1.56
C CYS A 114 -15.70 4.66 1.71
N TRP A 115 -14.95 5.76 1.82
CA TRP A 115 -13.52 5.73 2.13
C TRP A 115 -13.22 5.14 3.51
N ALA A 116 -13.99 5.51 4.53
CA ALA A 116 -13.86 4.97 5.88
C ALA A 116 -14.16 3.46 5.91
N TRP A 117 -15.20 3.02 5.20
CA TRP A 117 -15.54 1.61 5.06
C TRP A 117 -14.45 0.82 4.33
N PHE A 118 -13.88 1.39 3.27
CA PHE A 118 -12.75 0.78 2.56
C PHE A 118 -11.54 0.63 3.47
N LEU A 119 -11.15 1.67 4.21
CA LEU A 119 -10.06 1.60 5.18
C LEU A 119 -10.35 0.52 6.23
N PHE A 120 -11.55 0.52 6.83
CA PHE A 120 -11.94 -0.49 7.80
C PHE A 120 -11.82 -1.91 7.23
N SER A 121 -12.33 -2.14 6.02
CA SER A 121 -12.25 -3.44 5.33
C SER A 121 -10.80 -3.87 5.12
N MET A 122 -9.93 -2.96 4.68
CA MET A 122 -8.50 -3.25 4.48
C MET A 122 -7.80 -3.63 5.79
N LEU A 123 -8.12 -2.95 6.90
CA LEU A 123 -7.53 -3.26 8.22
C LEU A 123 -7.97 -4.62 8.79
N GLN A 124 -9.17 -5.09 8.41
CA GLN A 124 -9.66 -6.42 8.76
C GLN A 124 -9.04 -7.50 7.87
N LEU A 125 -8.95 -7.25 6.56
CA LEU A 125 -8.37 -8.17 5.58
C LEU A 125 -6.87 -8.39 5.76
N PHE A 126 -6.15 -7.36 6.23
CA PHE A 126 -4.68 -7.37 6.30
C PHE A 126 -4.18 -7.00 7.71
N PRO A 127 -4.34 -7.90 8.69
CA PRO A 127 -4.02 -7.60 10.10
C PRO A 127 -2.53 -7.30 10.35
N ILE A 128 -1.61 -7.92 9.61
CA ILE A 128 -0.16 -7.71 9.74
C ILE A 128 0.24 -6.35 9.13
N MET A 129 -0.47 -5.91 8.10
CA MET A 129 -0.19 -4.69 7.36
C MET A 129 -1.06 -3.49 7.80
N ARG A 130 -1.72 -3.54 8.95
CA ARG A 130 -2.65 -2.49 9.42
C ARG A 130 -2.04 -1.10 9.44
N THR A 131 -0.91 -0.93 10.12
CA THR A 131 -0.23 0.37 10.21
C THR A 131 0.16 0.89 8.83
N HIS A 132 0.75 0.02 8.00
CA HIS A 132 1.19 0.37 6.66
C HIS A 132 0.03 0.68 5.70
N THR A 133 -1.13 0.04 5.89
CA THR A 133 -2.36 0.36 5.15
C THR A 133 -2.80 1.79 5.41
N VAL A 134 -2.80 2.23 6.67
CA VAL A 134 -3.08 3.63 7.03
C VAL A 134 -2.04 4.55 6.41
N THR A 135 -0.75 4.22 6.53
CA THR A 135 0.34 5.02 5.94
C THR A 135 0.19 5.19 4.42
N LEU A 136 -0.14 4.12 3.68
CA LEU A 136 -0.32 4.18 2.23
C LEU A 136 -1.53 5.04 1.84
N LEU A 137 -2.64 4.96 2.57
CA LEU A 137 -3.78 5.85 2.36
C LEU A 137 -3.45 7.31 2.67
N LEU A 138 -2.67 7.57 3.73
CA LEU A 138 -2.18 8.91 4.06
C LEU A 138 -1.22 9.44 2.99
N ILE A 139 -0.36 8.60 2.40
CA ILE A 139 0.50 8.96 1.27
C ILE A 139 -0.35 9.34 0.05
N TRP A 140 -1.38 8.55 -0.27
CA TRP A 140 -2.26 8.86 -1.39
C TRP A 140 -3.01 10.19 -1.18
N GLY A 141 -3.59 10.41 0.01
CA GLY A 141 -4.17 11.71 0.36
C GLY A 141 -3.15 12.85 0.36
N GLY A 142 -1.94 12.59 0.84
CA GLY A 142 -0.82 13.52 0.86
C GLY A 142 -0.39 13.97 -0.54
N PHE A 143 -0.36 13.05 -1.51
CA PHE A 143 -0.19 13.42 -2.92
C PHE A 143 -1.31 14.31 -3.43
N GLY A 144 -2.58 14.02 -3.07
CA GLY A 144 -3.71 14.90 -3.38
C GLY A 144 -3.49 16.33 -2.88
N ILE A 145 -3.15 16.48 -1.59
CA ILE A 145 -2.89 17.79 -0.97
C ILE A 145 -1.67 18.47 -1.62
N ALA A 146 -0.58 17.75 -1.85
CA ALA A 146 0.61 18.30 -2.51
C ALA A 146 0.29 18.85 -3.89
N GLN A 147 -0.52 18.14 -4.68
CA GLN A 147 -0.92 18.59 -6.02
C GLN A 147 -1.83 19.82 -5.96
N VAL A 148 -2.71 19.95 -4.96
CA VAL A 148 -3.46 21.20 -4.72
C VAL A 148 -2.52 22.37 -4.46
N TYR A 149 -1.47 22.18 -3.65
CA TYR A 149 -0.48 23.24 -3.41
C TYR A 149 0.25 23.64 -4.69
N PHE A 150 0.67 22.69 -5.52
CA PHE A 150 1.34 22.97 -6.79
C PHE A 150 0.45 23.75 -7.76
N HIS A 151 -0.86 23.51 -7.75
CA HIS A 151 -1.81 24.14 -8.66
C HIS A 151 -2.46 25.43 -8.12
N SER A 152 -2.22 25.77 -6.85
CA SER A 152 -2.87 26.91 -6.20
C SER A 152 -2.55 28.25 -6.85
N ASN A 153 -1.28 28.46 -7.22
CA ASN A 153 -0.79 29.65 -7.90
C ASN A 153 -0.53 29.42 -9.40
N ASN A 154 -0.52 28.16 -9.84
CA ASN A 154 -0.19 27.79 -11.20
C ASN A 154 -1.05 26.60 -11.71
N LYS A 155 -2.13 26.93 -12.40
CA LYS A 155 -3.06 25.93 -12.97
C LYS A 155 -2.44 25.00 -14.03
N ASP A 156 -1.27 25.35 -14.56
CA ASP A 156 -0.59 24.66 -15.66
C ASP A 156 0.69 23.93 -15.22
N PHE A 157 0.89 23.76 -13.91
CA PHE A 157 2.00 23.00 -13.33
C PHE A 157 2.17 21.62 -14.00
N PRO A 158 3.38 21.21 -14.46
CA PRO A 158 4.70 21.76 -14.16
C PRO A 158 5.21 22.85 -15.12
N LEU A 159 4.39 23.35 -16.04
CA LEU A 159 4.76 24.49 -16.87
C LEU A 159 4.85 25.75 -16.00
N SER A 160 5.66 26.75 -16.39
CA SER A 160 5.88 27.99 -15.61
C SER A 160 6.25 27.77 -14.14
N PHE A 161 7.33 27.03 -13.92
CA PHE A 161 7.85 26.66 -12.60
C PHE A 161 8.47 27.83 -11.82
N SER A 162 7.95 28.13 -10.63
CA SER A 162 8.53 29.07 -9.66
C SER A 162 8.78 28.36 -8.32
N LEU A 163 10.06 28.27 -7.91
CA LEU A 163 10.47 27.47 -6.74
C LEU A 163 9.85 27.98 -5.43
N SER A 164 9.73 29.31 -5.29
CA SER A 164 9.22 29.96 -4.08
C SER A 164 7.74 29.67 -3.83
N GLU A 165 6.93 29.55 -4.89
CA GLU A 165 5.48 29.40 -4.79
C GLU A 165 5.04 27.95 -4.54
N MET A 166 5.97 27.01 -4.66
CA MET A 166 5.69 25.57 -4.66
C MET A 166 6.29 24.82 -3.47
N MET A 167 6.95 25.53 -2.55
CA MET A 167 7.64 24.94 -1.40
C MET A 167 6.73 24.01 -0.59
N GLY A 168 5.45 24.37 -0.40
CA GLY A 168 4.48 23.54 0.31
C GLY A 168 4.23 22.19 -0.36
N GLY A 169 4.00 22.18 -1.68
CA GLY A 169 3.80 20.93 -2.44
C GLY A 169 5.04 20.05 -2.41
N PHE A 170 6.24 20.63 -2.52
CA PHE A 170 7.50 19.90 -2.44
C PHE A 170 7.72 19.26 -1.07
N LEU A 171 7.50 20.01 0.02
CA LEU A 171 7.68 19.50 1.37
C LEU A 171 6.77 18.29 1.63
N ILE A 172 5.48 18.39 1.28
CA ILE A 172 4.52 17.30 1.46
C ILE A 172 4.92 16.09 0.60
N THR A 173 5.33 16.32 -0.65
CA THR A 173 5.80 15.25 -1.55
C THR A 173 7.02 14.53 -0.98
N LEU A 174 8.00 15.27 -0.46
CA LEU A 174 9.20 14.70 0.17
C LEU A 174 8.84 13.83 1.38
N VAL A 175 7.94 14.30 2.24
CA VAL A 175 7.45 13.56 3.40
C VAL A 175 6.73 12.27 2.96
N CYS A 176 5.90 12.34 1.93
CA CYS A 176 5.22 11.16 1.38
C CYS A 176 6.23 10.14 0.81
N ILE A 177 7.24 10.59 0.06
CA ILE A 177 8.31 9.73 -0.48
C ILE A 177 9.14 9.12 0.66
N PHE A 178 9.41 9.89 1.71
CA PHE A 178 10.11 9.40 2.90
C PHE A 178 9.34 8.25 3.57
N PHE A 179 8.04 8.43 3.83
CA PHE A 179 7.21 7.36 4.40
C PHE A 179 7.08 6.16 3.47
N LEU A 180 6.98 6.37 2.15
CA LEU A 180 6.98 5.30 1.16
C LEU A 180 8.28 4.50 1.19
N TYR A 181 9.43 5.17 1.30
CA TYR A 181 10.73 4.52 1.44
C TYR A 181 10.78 3.66 2.71
N PHE A 182 10.34 4.20 3.85
CA PHE A 182 10.29 3.45 5.11
C PHE A 182 9.36 2.25 5.03
N PHE A 183 8.22 2.38 4.36
CA PHE A 183 7.31 1.27 4.09
C PHE A 183 7.99 0.15 3.28
N ILE A 184 8.59 0.50 2.13
CA ILE A 184 9.28 -0.47 1.27
C ILE A 184 10.42 -1.15 2.03
N LYS A 185 11.17 -0.38 2.81
CA LYS A 185 12.26 -0.88 3.65
C LYS A 185 11.77 -1.85 4.72
N ALA A 186 10.72 -1.48 5.47
CA ALA A 186 10.16 -2.32 6.52
C ALA A 186 9.69 -3.68 6.00
N VAL A 187 9.01 -3.70 4.85
CA VAL A 187 8.55 -4.96 4.22
C VAL A 187 9.73 -5.85 3.82
N ARG A 188 10.76 -5.27 3.19
CA ARG A 188 11.95 -6.03 2.77
C ARG A 188 12.70 -6.61 3.96
N GLU A 189 12.94 -5.80 4.99
CA GLU A 189 13.65 -6.22 6.19
C GLU A 189 12.88 -7.29 6.98
N THR A 190 11.55 -7.16 7.08
CA THR A 190 10.70 -8.17 7.73
C THR A 190 10.71 -9.49 6.96
N ARG A 191 10.65 -9.43 5.62
CA ARG A 191 10.77 -10.63 4.78
C ARG A 191 12.10 -11.33 4.99
N ASP A 192 13.20 -10.58 4.96
CA ASP A 192 14.54 -11.15 5.15
C ASP A 192 14.62 -11.90 6.49
N LEU A 193 14.13 -11.27 7.56
CA LEU A 193 14.07 -11.89 8.90
C LEU A 193 13.15 -13.13 8.93
N HIS A 194 12.00 -13.08 8.25
CA HIS A 194 11.07 -14.20 8.17
C HIS A 194 11.73 -15.44 7.53
N VAL A 195 12.44 -15.25 6.41
CA VAL A 195 13.17 -16.32 5.72
C VAL A 195 14.31 -16.85 6.59
N GLU A 196 15.08 -15.96 7.23
CA GLU A 196 16.17 -16.34 8.15
C GLU A 196 15.69 -17.18 9.33
N THR A 197 14.46 -16.95 9.81
CA THR A 197 13.91 -17.62 10.99
C THR A 197 13.17 -18.93 10.65
N HIS A 198 12.35 -18.93 9.59
CA HIS A 198 11.42 -20.04 9.29
C HIS A 198 11.92 -20.97 8.18
N HIS A 199 12.87 -20.53 7.35
CA HIS A 199 13.40 -21.31 6.23
C HIS A 199 14.90 -21.57 6.35
N ILE A 200 15.43 -21.56 7.58
CA ILE A 200 16.82 -21.90 7.82
C ILE A 200 17.09 -23.36 7.47
N HIS A 201 18.08 -23.56 6.61
CA HIS A 201 18.50 -24.90 6.20
C HIS A 201 20.02 -24.93 6.09
N GLU A 202 20.62 -26.05 6.52
CA GLU A 202 22.07 -26.28 6.42
C GLU A 202 22.60 -26.22 4.97
N ASP A 203 21.76 -26.55 3.97
CA ASP A 203 22.11 -26.42 2.56
C ASP A 203 21.83 -25.01 2.03
N VAL A 204 22.90 -24.31 1.65
CA VAL A 204 22.86 -22.97 1.04
C VAL A 204 21.98 -22.90 -0.20
N ARG A 205 21.84 -23.98 -0.98
CA ARG A 205 21.03 -24.00 -2.20
C ARG A 205 19.54 -23.97 -1.89
N VAL A 206 19.13 -24.64 -0.82
CA VAL A 206 17.74 -24.65 -0.36
C VAL A 206 17.37 -23.28 0.21
N MET A 207 18.30 -22.66 0.95
CA MET A 207 18.16 -21.28 1.42
C MET A 207 18.03 -20.29 0.25
N GLU A 208 18.91 -20.36 -0.76
CA GLU A 208 18.84 -19.51 -1.95
C GLU A 208 17.54 -19.70 -2.74
N ALA A 209 17.03 -20.93 -2.81
CA ALA A 209 15.73 -21.20 -3.42
C ALA A 209 14.59 -20.53 -2.62
N SER A 210 14.57 -20.66 -1.30
CA SER A 210 13.57 -20.01 -0.44
C SER A 210 13.62 -18.47 -0.52
N MET A 211 14.82 -17.88 -0.53
CA MET A 211 15.01 -16.44 -0.74
C MET A 211 14.50 -15.97 -2.10
N ARG A 212 14.64 -16.79 -3.15
CA ARG A 212 14.11 -16.49 -4.49
C ARG A 212 12.60 -16.60 -4.54
N GLU A 213 12.01 -17.61 -3.90
CA GLU A 213 10.56 -17.78 -3.80
C GLU A 213 9.91 -16.60 -3.07
N HIS A 214 10.56 -16.07 -2.04
CA HIS A 214 10.14 -14.87 -1.29
C HIS A 214 10.69 -13.55 -1.87
N SER A 215 11.08 -13.51 -3.15
CA SER A 215 11.64 -12.30 -3.76
C SER A 215 10.61 -11.18 -3.88
N LEU A 216 10.98 -9.97 -3.45
CA LEU A 216 10.15 -8.76 -3.46
C LEU A 216 10.44 -7.81 -4.65
N SER A 217 11.19 -8.24 -5.66
CA SER A 217 11.55 -7.38 -6.81
C SER A 217 10.31 -7.00 -7.62
N GLY A 218 9.48 -7.97 -7.99
CA GLY A 218 8.21 -7.74 -8.67
C GLY A 218 7.21 -6.95 -7.82
N TRP A 219 7.16 -7.24 -6.51
CA TRP A 219 6.31 -6.48 -5.58
C TRP A 219 6.73 -5.00 -5.48
N THR A 220 8.03 -4.73 -5.48
CA THR A 220 8.53 -3.35 -5.48
C THR A 220 8.05 -2.60 -6.73
N LEU A 221 8.06 -3.26 -7.90
CA LEU A 221 7.54 -2.66 -9.12
C LEU A 221 6.04 -2.36 -9.03
N VAL A 222 5.25 -3.25 -8.42
CA VAL A 222 3.82 -3.00 -8.15
C VAL A 222 3.66 -1.79 -7.23
N CYS A 223 4.43 -1.69 -6.15
CA CYS A 223 4.40 -0.56 -5.22
C CYS A 223 4.78 0.77 -5.90
N LEU A 224 5.80 0.77 -6.76
CA LEU A 224 6.19 1.94 -7.54
C LEU A 224 5.13 2.32 -8.58
N THR A 225 4.50 1.33 -9.21
CA THR A 225 3.40 1.55 -10.17
C THR A 225 2.17 2.13 -9.46
N TRP A 226 1.84 1.62 -8.27
CA TRP A 226 0.80 2.19 -7.40
C TRP A 226 1.12 3.64 -7.06
N THR A 227 2.35 3.94 -6.66
CA THR A 227 2.79 5.30 -6.30
C THR A 227 2.64 6.25 -7.49
N ALA A 228 3.09 5.84 -8.67
CA ALA A 228 2.94 6.61 -9.90
C ALA A 228 1.47 6.83 -10.25
N GLY A 229 0.62 5.80 -10.14
CA GLY A 229 -0.82 5.89 -10.35
C GLY A 229 -1.50 6.87 -9.38
N ALA A 230 -1.16 6.81 -8.10
CA ALA A 230 -1.65 7.71 -7.06
C ALA A 230 -1.25 9.17 -7.34
N MET A 231 0.01 9.40 -7.73
CA MET A 231 0.51 10.72 -8.11
C MET A 231 -0.18 11.26 -9.36
N LEU A 232 -0.36 10.43 -10.40
CA LEU A 232 -1.03 10.81 -11.65
C LEU A 232 -2.52 11.11 -11.41
N SER A 233 -3.21 10.30 -10.60
CA SER A 233 -4.58 10.58 -10.15
C SER A 233 -4.66 11.94 -9.44
N ALA A 234 -3.76 12.23 -8.51
CA ALA A 234 -3.73 13.50 -7.79
C ALA A 234 -3.43 14.70 -8.71
N TRP A 235 -2.46 14.55 -9.62
CA TRP A 235 -2.05 15.59 -10.56
C TRP A 235 -3.17 15.93 -11.55
N THR A 236 -3.78 14.92 -12.16
CA THR A 236 -4.92 15.11 -13.08
C THR A 236 -6.16 15.67 -12.39
N GLY A 237 -6.42 15.26 -11.13
CA GLY A 237 -7.50 15.82 -10.32
C GLY A 237 -7.28 17.31 -10.00
N ALA A 238 -6.07 17.68 -9.59
CA ALA A 238 -5.72 19.07 -9.31
C ALA A 238 -5.79 19.95 -10.57
N HIS A 239 -5.34 19.44 -11.73
CA HIS A 239 -5.48 20.14 -13.00
C HIS A 239 -6.92 20.44 -13.39
N TYR A 240 -7.84 19.51 -13.11
CA TYR A 240 -9.25 19.71 -13.38
C TYR A 240 -9.84 20.83 -12.51
N ILE A 241 -9.56 20.79 -11.21
CA ILE A 241 -10.11 21.73 -10.23
C ILE A 241 -9.49 23.14 -10.40
N ALA A 242 -8.22 23.23 -10.80
CA ALA A 242 -7.52 24.51 -10.93
C ALA A 242 -8.06 25.40 -12.06
N GLU A 243 -8.59 24.81 -13.13
CA GLU A 243 -9.12 25.56 -14.28
C GLU A 243 -10.51 26.14 -14.03
N ARG A 244 -11.31 25.56 -13.12
CA ARG A 244 -12.67 25.98 -12.67
C ARG A 244 -13.77 26.11 -13.73
N THR A 245 -13.42 26.27 -15.01
CA THR A 245 -14.36 26.45 -16.13
C THR A 245 -14.91 25.12 -16.68
N GLY A 246 -14.50 23.98 -16.11
CA GLY A 246 -14.90 22.64 -16.56
C GLY A 246 -14.37 22.22 -17.93
N SER A 247 -13.60 23.08 -18.63
CA SER A 247 -13.14 22.86 -20.00
C SER A 247 -12.13 21.71 -20.16
N ARG A 248 -11.41 21.35 -19.09
CA ARG A 248 -10.39 20.27 -19.09
C ARG A 248 -10.97 18.91 -18.74
N THR A 249 -12.02 18.48 -19.44
CA THR A 249 -12.68 17.18 -19.20
C THR A 249 -11.72 15.99 -19.30
N TRP A 250 -10.66 16.09 -20.11
CA TRP A 250 -9.59 15.09 -20.20
C TRP A 250 -8.92 14.82 -18.83
N ALA A 251 -8.75 15.86 -18.01
CA ALA A 251 -8.09 15.76 -16.71
C ALA A 251 -8.99 14.99 -15.72
N LEU A 252 -10.30 15.22 -15.76
CA LEU A 252 -11.27 14.45 -14.98
C LEU A 252 -11.30 12.96 -15.41
N VAL A 253 -11.31 12.68 -16.72
CA VAL A 253 -11.31 11.30 -17.24
C VAL A 253 -10.05 10.55 -16.78
N LEU A 254 -8.87 11.18 -16.87
CA LEU A 254 -7.64 10.56 -16.41
C LEU A 254 -7.61 10.42 -14.88
N HIS A 255 -8.13 11.39 -14.13
CA HIS A 255 -8.25 11.29 -12.67
C HIS A 255 -9.08 10.06 -12.27
N LEU A 256 -10.24 9.86 -12.90
CA LEU A 256 -11.08 8.69 -12.65
C LEU A 256 -10.36 7.39 -13.05
N PHE A 257 -9.75 7.35 -14.23
CA PHE A 257 -9.01 6.18 -14.72
C PHE A 257 -7.87 5.76 -13.77
N PHE A 258 -6.98 6.70 -13.42
CA PHE A 258 -5.87 6.41 -12.53
C PHE A 258 -6.34 6.10 -11.11
N SER A 259 -7.39 6.75 -10.61
CA SER A 259 -7.93 6.46 -9.27
C SER A 259 -8.51 5.05 -9.21
N VAL A 260 -9.29 4.63 -10.21
CA VAL A 260 -9.88 3.28 -10.28
C VAL A 260 -8.80 2.20 -10.38
N ILE A 261 -7.73 2.43 -11.15
CA ILE A 261 -6.62 1.47 -11.27
C ILE A 261 -5.74 1.44 -10.01
N THR A 262 -5.60 2.57 -9.32
CA THR A 262 -4.76 2.67 -8.12
C THR A 262 -5.35 1.87 -6.95
N ILE A 263 -6.67 1.71 -6.87
CA ILE A 263 -7.34 0.91 -5.83
C ILE A 263 -6.85 -0.56 -5.80
N PRO A 264 -7.03 -1.36 -6.87
CA PRO A 264 -6.56 -2.74 -6.88
C PRO A 264 -5.04 -2.85 -6.78
N LEU A 265 -4.28 -1.88 -7.30
CA LEU A 265 -2.82 -1.84 -7.12
C LEU A 265 -2.43 -1.63 -5.64
N MET A 266 -3.21 -0.86 -4.88
CA MET A 266 -2.99 -0.69 -3.44
C MET A 266 -3.27 -2.00 -2.70
N VAL A 267 -4.39 -2.66 -3.05
CA VAL A 267 -4.74 -3.98 -2.49
C VAL A 267 -3.61 -4.97 -2.76
N TRP A 268 -3.07 -5.02 -3.99
CA TRP A 268 -1.94 -5.89 -4.33
C TRP A 268 -0.69 -5.53 -3.50
N THR A 269 -0.37 -4.24 -3.38
CA THR A 269 0.79 -3.75 -2.61
C THR A 269 0.74 -4.20 -1.15
N ILE A 270 -0.45 -4.28 -0.56
CA ILE A 270 -0.66 -4.71 0.83
C ILE A 270 -0.78 -6.23 0.96
N TRP A 271 -1.48 -6.86 0.01
CA TRP A 271 -1.78 -8.30 0.04
C TRP A 271 -0.53 -9.16 -0.05
N PHE A 272 0.41 -8.86 -0.95
CA PHE A 272 1.52 -9.77 -1.19
C PHE A 272 2.43 -9.93 0.04
N PRO A 273 2.86 -8.87 0.75
CA PRO A 273 3.60 -9.02 2.00
C PRO A 273 2.81 -9.77 3.08
N GLN A 274 1.51 -9.48 3.25
CA GLN A 274 0.67 -10.23 4.20
C GLN A 274 0.68 -11.73 3.89
N LYS A 275 0.51 -12.10 2.61
CA LYS A 275 0.45 -13.51 2.19
C LYS A 275 1.77 -14.23 2.42
N MET A 276 2.89 -13.56 2.20
CA MET A 276 4.23 -14.13 2.38
C MET A 276 4.69 -14.20 3.84
N LEU A 277 4.10 -13.39 4.73
CA LEU A 277 4.52 -13.30 6.15
C LEU A 277 3.61 -14.09 7.12
N GLY A 278 2.56 -14.73 6.62
CA GLY A 278 1.66 -15.59 7.41
C GLY A 278 0.71 -14.80 8.33
N SER A 279 0.47 -15.31 9.54
CA SER A 279 -0.42 -14.73 10.56
C SER A 279 0.29 -14.17 11.79
N GLU A 280 1.54 -14.54 12.03
CA GLU A 280 2.24 -14.27 13.31
C GLU A 280 3.26 -13.12 13.25
N THR A 281 3.60 -12.63 12.07
CA THR A 281 4.69 -11.64 11.90
C THR A 281 4.18 -10.20 12.00
N ARG A 282 4.94 -9.29 12.64
CA ARG A 282 4.71 -7.83 12.59
C ARG A 282 5.70 -7.17 11.64
N VAL A 283 5.21 -6.38 10.66
CA VAL A 283 6.10 -5.70 9.70
C VAL A 283 6.75 -4.46 10.30
N ARG A 284 8.06 -4.53 10.54
CA ARG A 284 8.87 -3.47 11.18
C ARG A 284 10.26 -3.42 10.54
N THR A 285 10.96 -2.30 10.69
CA THR A 285 12.38 -2.21 10.31
C THR A 285 13.26 -2.88 11.36
N LYS A 286 14.44 -3.39 10.97
CA LYS A 286 15.43 -3.97 11.89
C LYS A 286 15.79 -3.01 13.02
N ALA A 287 15.95 -1.72 12.70
CA ALA A 287 16.22 -0.68 13.68
C ALA A 287 15.09 -0.50 14.71
N ALA A 288 13.82 -0.65 14.30
CA ALA A 288 12.69 -0.56 15.22
C ALA A 288 12.63 -1.76 16.17
N VAL A 289 12.98 -2.96 15.68
CA VAL A 289 13.09 -4.17 16.51
C VAL A 289 14.20 -4.01 17.54
N THR A 290 15.41 -3.62 17.11
CA THR A 290 16.54 -3.41 18.03
C THR A 290 16.27 -2.30 19.05
N ALA A 291 15.56 -1.23 18.66
CA ALA A 291 15.18 -0.17 19.60
C ALA A 291 14.16 -0.66 20.64
N GLU A 292 13.22 -1.53 20.28
CA GLU A 292 12.28 -2.15 21.21
C GLU A 292 12.97 -3.13 22.17
N GLU A 293 13.91 -3.94 21.66
CA GLU A 293 14.75 -4.82 22.47
C GLU A 293 15.60 -4.02 23.49
N ASP A 294 16.20 -2.90 23.06
CA ASP A 294 16.95 -2.00 23.94
C ASP A 294 16.04 -1.33 24.98
N LEU A 295 14.84 -0.89 24.58
CA LEU A 295 13.85 -0.34 25.51
C LEU A 295 13.36 -1.38 26.54
N MET A 296 13.10 -2.63 26.13
CA MET A 296 12.71 -3.70 27.05
C MET A 296 13.85 -4.11 27.96
N SER A 297 15.08 -4.17 27.46
CA SER A 297 16.29 -4.39 28.28
C SER A 297 16.42 -3.31 29.35
N LYS A 298 16.28 -2.03 28.97
CA LYS A 298 16.31 -0.90 29.91
C LYS A 298 15.16 -0.92 30.91
N ALA A 299 13.95 -1.28 30.48
CA ALA A 299 12.80 -1.43 31.38
C ALA A 299 13.02 -2.55 32.41
N ASN A 300 13.56 -3.70 31.99
CA ASN A 300 13.91 -4.80 32.89
C ASN A 300 15.02 -4.43 33.88
N LEU A 301 16.00 -3.63 33.46
CA LEU A 301 17.05 -3.11 34.38
C LEU A 301 16.47 -2.16 35.43
N VAL A 302 15.44 -1.38 35.09
CA VAL A 302 14.73 -0.51 36.03
C VAL A 302 13.85 -1.31 37.00
N GLU A 303 13.20 -2.39 36.54
CA GLU A 303 12.42 -3.28 37.40
C GLU A 303 13.26 -4.18 38.32
N VAL A 304 14.53 -4.45 37.98
CA VAL A 304 15.48 -5.20 38.81
C VAL A 304 16.26 -4.28 39.78
N SER A 305 16.10 -2.95 39.66
CA SER A 305 16.65 -1.96 40.58
C SER A 305 15.63 -1.37 41.58
N PRO A 306 14.84 -2.15 42.32
CA PRO A 306 14.49 -1.80 43.69
C PRO A 306 15.63 -2.30 44.59
N ASP A 307 16.22 -1.40 45.38
CA ASP A 307 17.02 -1.70 46.58
C ASP A 307 18.55 -1.55 46.51
N GLU A 308 19.10 -0.52 45.84
CA GLU A 308 20.51 -0.11 46.06
C GLU A 308 20.72 1.36 46.45
N GLU A 309 19.73 2.02 47.09
CA GLU A 309 19.94 3.30 47.80
C GLU A 309 19.11 3.42 49.09
N ALA A 310 19.15 2.39 49.95
CA ALA A 310 18.54 2.48 51.28
C ALA A 310 19.30 1.70 52.36
N TRP A 311 20.62 1.89 52.47
CA TRP A 311 21.39 1.70 53.71
C TRP A 311 22.58 2.66 53.77
#